data_AF-A0A2M7I2A7-F1
#
_entry.id   AF-A0A2M7I2A7-F1
#
_cell.length_a   1.000
_cell.length_b   1.000
_cell.length_c   1.000
_cell.angle_alpha   90.00
_cell.angle_beta   90.00
_cell.angle_gamma   90.00
#
_symmetry.space_group_name_H-M   'P 1'
#
loop_
_entity.id
_entity.type
_entity.pdbx_description
1 polymer ?
#
loop_
_entity_poly.entity_id
_entity_poly.type
_entity_poly.pdbx_seq_one_letter_code
_entity_poly.pdbx_strand_id
1 'polypeptide(L)'
;NYNFNYTISGSTTISPDRIFDDGKFTYFEYGSKSAVIPAFFLVDFEGNESLVNYRIEGKYVVIERVGTRFALRHGQDIVCTFNESKPFVHTKVNPPWWKLWD
;
A
#
# COMPACT_ATOMS: atom_id res chain seq x y z
N ASN A 1 0.50 -0.92 -19.54
CA ASN A 1 0.16 -2.22 -18.90
C ASN A 1 -0.26 -1.90 -17.48
N TYR A 2 -1.40 -2.41 -17.01
CA TYR A 2 -1.92 -2.09 -15.68
C TYR A 2 -1.80 -3.30 -14.75
N ASN A 3 -1.45 -3.06 -13.49
CA ASN A 3 -1.39 -4.05 -12.43
C ASN A 3 -2.56 -3.85 -11.46
N PHE A 4 -3.44 -4.84 -11.37
CA PHE A 4 -4.60 -4.84 -10.47
C PHE A 4 -4.42 -5.79 -9.26
N ASN A 5 -3.23 -6.38 -9.11
CA ASN A 5 -2.97 -7.41 -8.10
C ASN A 5 -2.65 -6.76 -6.74
N TYR A 6 -3.72 -6.32 -6.07
CA TYR A 6 -3.66 -5.67 -4.77
C TYR A 6 -4.60 -6.33 -3.77
N THR A 7 -4.14 -6.49 -2.53
CA THR A 7 -5.00 -6.90 -1.41
C THR A 7 -5.17 -5.75 -0.41
N ILE A 8 -6.26 -5.81 0.34
CA ILE A 8 -6.68 -4.78 1.31
C ILE A 8 -7.02 -5.47 2.62
N SER A 9 -6.57 -4.90 3.74
CA SER A 9 -6.91 -5.34 5.09
C SER A 9 -7.17 -4.14 6.00
N GLY A 10 -8.05 -4.27 6.99
CA GLY A 10 -8.39 -3.22 7.93
C GLY A 10 -9.83 -2.72 7.80
N SER A 11 -10.04 -1.45 8.16
CA SER A 11 -11.37 -0.83 8.24
C SER A 11 -12.08 -0.74 6.89
N THR A 12 -13.37 -1.10 6.85
CA THR A 12 -14.18 -0.94 5.64
C THR A 12 -14.61 0.52 5.40
N THR A 13 -14.60 1.36 6.43
CA THR A 13 -15.08 2.75 6.39
C THR A 13 -14.24 3.65 5.48
N ILE A 14 -12.92 3.42 5.43
CA ILE A 14 -11.96 4.20 4.61
C ILE A 14 -11.30 3.35 3.52
N SER A 15 -11.78 2.12 3.33
CA SER A 15 -11.25 1.22 2.31
C SER A 15 -11.58 1.75 0.93
N PRO A 16 -10.60 1.77 0.00
CA PRO A 16 -10.90 2.00 -1.40
C PRO A 16 -11.72 0.82 -1.97
N ASP A 17 -12.45 1.09 -3.04
CA ASP A 17 -13.19 0.07 -3.79
C ASP A 17 -12.26 -0.81 -4.64
N ARG A 18 -11.20 -0.20 -5.18
CA ARG A 18 -10.22 -0.86 -6.03
C ARG A 18 -8.88 -0.11 -5.98
N ILE A 19 -7.80 -0.85 -6.16
CA ILE A 19 -6.44 -0.32 -6.27
C ILE A 19 -5.80 -0.91 -7.51
N PHE A 20 -5.07 -0.08 -8.26
CA PHE A 20 -4.24 -0.53 -9.37
C PHE A 20 -3.09 0.43 -9.63
N ASP A 21 -2.09 -0.01 -10.39
CA ASP A 21 -1.01 0.86 -10.87
C ASP A 21 -0.77 0.69 -12.38
N ASP A 22 -0.17 1.70 -13.00
CA ASP A 22 0.23 1.67 -14.43
C ASP A 22 1.75 1.47 -14.61
N GLY A 23 2.44 1.07 -13.54
CA GLY A 23 3.90 1.01 -13.46
C GLY A 23 4.58 2.33 -13.08
N LYS A 24 3.87 3.46 -13.07
CA LYS A 24 4.37 4.78 -12.66
C LYS A 24 3.61 5.31 -11.44
N PHE A 25 2.29 5.30 -11.49
CA PHE A 25 1.40 5.84 -10.46
C PHE A 25 0.47 4.76 -9.91
N THR A 26 0.09 4.90 -8.65
CA THR A 26 -0.92 4.06 -8.01
C THR A 26 -2.23 4.83 -7.87
N TYR A 27 -3.32 4.19 -8.25
CA TYR A 27 -4.67 4.73 -8.29
C TYR A 27 -5.51 4.01 -7.24
N PHE A 28 -6.09 4.78 -6.33
CA PHE A 28 -7.06 4.30 -5.35
C PHE A 28 -8.43 4.82 -5.76
N GLU A 29 -9.32 3.91 -6.14
CA GLU A 29 -10.68 4.24 -6.52
C GLU A 29 -11.56 4.32 -5.29
N TYR A 30 -12.18 5.48 -5.09
CA TYR A 30 -13.20 5.71 -4.08
C TYR A 30 -14.54 5.92 -4.79
N GLY A 31 -15.38 4.90 -4.75
CA GLY A 31 -16.75 4.96 -5.23
C GLY A 31 -17.73 5.23 -4.08
N SER A 32 -18.83 4.50 -4.05
CA SER A 32 -19.91 4.71 -3.08
C SER A 32 -19.68 4.04 -1.72
N LYS A 33 -18.69 3.15 -1.56
CA LYS A 33 -18.45 2.46 -0.28
C LYS A 33 -17.81 3.34 0.78
N SER A 34 -17.02 4.32 0.38
CA SER A 34 -16.35 5.24 1.30
C SER A 34 -16.34 6.64 0.73
N ALA A 35 -16.91 7.59 1.47
CA ALA A 35 -16.94 9.00 1.11
C ALA A 35 -15.75 9.79 1.67
N VAL A 36 -14.88 9.16 2.47
CA VAL A 36 -13.78 9.86 3.13
C VAL A 36 -12.44 9.46 2.54
N ILE A 37 -11.70 10.47 2.08
CA ILE A 37 -10.33 10.31 1.63
C ILE A 37 -9.39 10.38 2.84
N PRO A 38 -8.65 9.29 3.18
CA PRO A 38 -7.76 9.27 4.33
C PRO A 38 -6.42 9.96 4.04
N ALA A 39 -5.55 10.02 5.05
CA ALA A 39 -4.12 10.29 4.85
C ALA A 39 -3.43 9.01 4.32
N PHE A 40 -2.53 9.17 3.34
CA PHE A 40 -1.82 8.07 2.70
C PHE A 40 -0.35 8.07 3.10
N PHE A 41 0.14 6.90 3.47
CA PHE A 41 1.52 6.66 3.85
C PHE A 41 2.10 5.53 3.01
N LEU A 42 3.31 5.73 2.50
CA LEU A 42 4.11 4.63 1.97
C LEU A 42 4.75 3.90 3.15
N VAL A 43 4.67 2.58 3.16
CA VAL A 43 5.31 1.73 4.17
C VAL A 43 6.56 1.12 3.54
N ASP A 44 7.70 1.17 4.23
CA ASP A 44 8.93 0.51 3.80
C ASP A 44 9.01 -0.97 4.30
N PHE A 45 10.13 -1.63 4.04
CA PHE A 45 10.32 -3.05 4.40
C PHE A 45 10.50 -3.27 5.91
N GLU A 46 10.91 -2.24 6.66
CA GLU A 46 11.05 -2.24 8.13
C GLU A 46 9.72 -1.88 8.82
N GLY A 47 8.74 -1.40 8.05
CA GLY A 47 7.43 -0.99 8.54
C GLY A 47 7.34 0.50 8.87
N ASN A 48 8.35 1.31 8.54
CA ASN A 48 8.27 2.74 8.75
C ASN A 48 7.31 3.39 7.76
N GLU A 49 6.56 4.36 8.23
CA GLU A 49 5.58 5.11 7.43
C GLU A 49 6.14 6.47 7.00
N SER A 50 5.99 6.80 5.72
CA SER A 50 6.31 8.12 5.18
C SER A 50 5.08 8.71 4.49
N LEU A 51 4.71 9.93 4.85
CA LEU A 51 3.59 10.63 4.22
C LEU A 51 3.86 10.79 2.72
N VAL A 52 2.84 10.50 1.89
CA VAL A 52 2.91 10.70 0.44
C VAL A 52 1.89 11.72 -0.02
N ASN A 53 2.33 12.60 -0.90
CA ASN A 53 1.43 13.52 -1.59
C ASN A 53 0.60 12.75 -2.62
N TYR A 54 -0.64 13.18 -2.78
CA TYR A 54 -1.56 12.67 -3.77
C TYR A 54 -2.33 13.83 -4.41
N ARG A 55 -2.93 13.54 -5.56
CA ARG A 55 -3.94 14.41 -6.18
C ARG A 55 -5.23 13.62 -6.38
N ILE A 56 -6.34 14.33 -6.57
CA ILE A 56 -7.64 13.72 -6.82
C ILE A 56 -8.01 13.95 -8.29
N GLU A 57 -8.36 12.87 -9.00
CA GLU A 57 -8.81 12.89 -10.40
C GLU A 57 -10.13 12.13 -10.52
N GLY A 58 -11.24 12.86 -10.49
CA GLY A 58 -12.58 12.26 -10.48
C GLY A 58 -12.77 11.39 -9.24
N LYS A 59 -12.92 10.08 -9.44
CA LYS A 59 -13.09 9.08 -8.37
C LYS A 59 -11.77 8.45 -7.88
N TYR A 60 -10.64 8.92 -8.38
CA TYR A 60 -9.33 8.36 -8.06
C TYR A 60 -8.53 9.30 -7.17
N VAL A 61 -7.95 8.75 -6.11
CA VAL A 61 -6.77 9.32 -5.46
C VAL A 61 -5.54 8.77 -6.18
N VAL A 62 -4.71 9.65 -6.72
CA VAL A 62 -3.54 9.29 -7.52
C VAL A 62 -2.28 9.64 -6.75
N ILE A 63 -1.48 8.61 -6.45
CA ILE A 63 -0.16 8.74 -5.85
C ILE A 63 0.88 8.60 -6.96
N GLU A 64 1.79 9.56 -7.06
CA GLU A 64 2.77 9.65 -8.16
C GLU A 64 3.96 8.67 -8.03
N ARG A 65 3.73 7.52 -7.41
CA ARG A 65 4.70 6.44 -7.24
C ARG A 65 3.98 5.09 -7.12
N VAL A 66 4.67 4.02 -7.47
CA VAL A 66 4.24 2.65 -7.18
C VAL A 66 4.92 2.15 -5.92
N GLY A 67 4.13 1.82 -4.89
CA GLY A 67 4.59 1.26 -3.62
C GLY A 67 4.28 -0.23 -3.46
N THR A 68 5.05 -0.91 -2.61
CA THR A 68 4.78 -2.28 -2.18
C THR A 68 3.65 -2.34 -1.16
N ARG A 69 3.60 -1.39 -0.22
CA ARG A 69 2.55 -1.28 0.79
C ARG A 69 2.18 0.18 1.03
N PHE A 70 0.90 0.43 1.27
CA PHE A 70 0.43 1.72 1.79
C PHE A 70 -0.41 1.52 3.04
N ALA A 71 -0.27 2.43 3.99
CA ALA A 71 -1.15 2.58 5.13
C ALA A 71 -2.03 3.82 4.92
N LEU A 72 -3.33 3.66 5.17
CA LEU A 72 -4.34 4.68 5.04
C LEU A 72 -4.94 4.93 6.42
N ARG A 73 -5.00 6.19 6.85
CA ARG A 73 -5.38 6.56 8.21
C ARG A 73 -6.41 7.67 8.25
N HIS A 74 -7.44 7.50 9.08
CA HIS A 74 -8.40 8.54 9.41
C HIS A 74 -8.94 8.31 10.84
N GLY A 75 -8.58 9.19 11.77
CA GLY A 75 -8.95 9.00 13.17
C GLY A 75 -8.42 7.67 13.71
N GLN A 76 -9.34 6.77 14.09
CA GLN A 76 -9.01 5.42 14.56
C GLN A 76 -9.02 4.36 13.44
N ASP A 77 -9.54 4.70 12.25
CA ASP A 77 -9.58 3.79 11.12
C ASP A 77 -8.22 3.66 10.46
N ILE A 78 -7.84 2.40 10.18
CA ILE A 78 -6.59 2.04 9.51
C ILE A 78 -6.91 1.02 8.41
N VAL A 79 -6.36 1.23 7.23
CA VAL A 79 -6.35 0.27 6.13
C VAL A 79 -4.92 0.06 5.64
N CYS A 80 -4.52 -1.19 5.48
CA CYS A 80 -3.26 -1.58 4.87
C CYS A 80 -3.52 -2.17 3.50
N THR A 81 -2.71 -1.78 2.51
CA THR A 81 -2.81 -2.26 1.13
C THR A 81 -1.48 -2.87 0.71
N PHE A 82 -1.56 -3.91 -0.12
CA PHE A 82 -0.40 -4.72 -0.50
C PHE A 82 -0.38 -4.89 -2.01
N ASN A 83 0.69 -4.47 -2.66
CA ASN A 83 0.94 -4.77 -4.07
C ASN A 83 1.55 -6.16 -4.18
N GLU A 84 0.73 -7.15 -4.48
CA GLU A 84 1.13 -8.57 -4.54
C GLU A 84 2.04 -8.87 -5.74
N SER A 85 2.11 -7.97 -6.72
CA SER A 85 3.08 -8.05 -7.81
C SER A 85 4.48 -7.53 -7.43
N LYS A 86 4.61 -6.85 -6.28
CA LYS A 86 5.88 -6.30 -5.76
C LYS A 86 6.02 -6.53 -4.25
N PRO A 87 5.92 -7.77 -3.74
CA PRO A 87 6.01 -8.03 -2.31
C PRO A 87 7.41 -7.68 -1.77
N PHE A 88 7.50 -7.33 -0.49
CA PHE A 88 8.80 -7.21 0.15
C PHE A 88 9.47 -8.57 0.18
N VAL A 89 10.65 -8.65 -0.43
CA VAL A 89 11.48 -9.84 -0.34
C VAL A 89 12.23 -9.75 0.98
N HIS A 90 11.77 -10.50 1.98
CA HIS A 90 12.65 -10.84 3.10
C HIS A 90 13.73 -11.77 2.56
N THR A 91 14.91 -11.23 2.27
CA THR A 91 16.09 -12.08 2.11
C THR A 91 16.31 -12.76 3.46
N LYS A 92 15.85 -14.01 3.60
CA LYS A 92 16.42 -14.92 4.57
C LYS A 92 17.89 -15.06 4.18
N VAL A 93 18.75 -14.20 4.71
CA VAL A 93 20.17 -14.50 4.76
C VAL A 93 20.26 -15.65 5.74
N ASN A 94 20.20 -16.88 5.23
CA ASN A 94 20.59 -18.02 6.06
C ASN A 94 22.06 -17.76 6.42
N PRO A 95 22.39 -17.56 7.71
CA PRO A 95 23.80 -17.51 8.07
C PRO A 95 24.42 -18.84 7.62
N PRO A 96 25.63 -18.81 7.06
CA PRO A 96 26.27 -20.04 6.64
C PRO A 96 26.41 -20.98 7.86
N TRP A 97 26.32 -22.29 7.60
CA TRP A 97 26.16 -23.35 8.60
C TRP A 97 27.17 -23.31 9.76
N TRP A 98 28.31 -22.64 9.57
CA TRP A 98 29.35 -22.47 10.59
C TRP A 98 29.03 -21.43 11.69
N LYS A 99 27.94 -20.65 11.58
CA LYS A 99 27.50 -19.67 12.61
C LYS A 99 26.38 -20.17 13.55
N LEU A 100 25.98 -21.44 13.45
CA LEU A 100 24.85 -22.01 14.23
C LEU A 100 25.29 -22.87 15.42
N TRP A 101 26.61 -22.92 15.72
CA TRP A 101 27.19 -23.79 16.76
C TRP A 101 28.08 -23.05 17.77
N ASP A 102 27.92 -21.72 17.88
CA ASP A 102 28.52 -20.92 18.96
C ASP A 102 27.60 -20.88 20.19
#